data_AF-A0A3D1ETZ3-F1
#
_entry.id   AF-A0A3D1ETZ3-F1
#
_cell.length_a   1.000
_cell.length_b   1.000
_cell.length_c   1.000
_cell.angle_alpha   90.00
_cell.angle_beta   90.00
_cell.angle_gamma   90.00
#
_symmetry.space_group_name_H-M   'P 1'
#
loop_
_entity.id
_entity.type
_entity.pdbx_description
1 polymer ?
#
loop_
_entity_poly.entity_id
_entity_poly.type
_entity_poly.pdbx_seq_one_letter_code
_entity_poly.pdbx_strand_id
1 'polypeptide(L)'
;FSGSNRNISGSLDLTPRSRALPSPRLIESMSSLPEGSTIFLTLNGDQVPPDDFRFARRILQRAAMKSSIETVCVDLSALRRGEISSQQIADWQNRFSAATFSPNQIRGAIAYLEDQSGFLDPSEHADVIVGVRESLRRVQAGLQRGVLPDLGSIARQLSVALQQLSDAQAESSASDESMRMARALMLLADEDQFVAAKLFSGNGGMALIREGEIQAFRPAASFLVQFEAQTPLRSESAFSQAMEAFVGVKPPLVSIMAPSGAQDLVQSVGYELQLRGLRVLPFEDNNPDCVLLVLADPPPAVESDPTGFAFVREVANAIEDPTQDVVLCVGPSVRARYGLDSPWEELLSGIGLDVALKSALGESVTRRSKRQTDLLVRPDWRSADPVSASIGGLPIAFPLAVDLGSEGSCFQWLPSSRRGRVSNWTSPESQVEETSDAMGLVRLIDDGARRLAVVGSARWLSPSLKSNPTSFNATSGNHELASSLLRWASGQDALGKGPNAALGRFQPSAFERLIWMIIVVGLIPLGLALAGCCSAWRRSS
;
A
#
# COMPACT_ATOMS: atom_id res chain seq x y z
N PHE A 1 17.70 24.81 2.32
CA PHE A 1 16.72 23.76 2.65
C PHE A 1 15.84 23.32 1.46
N SER A 2 15.10 24.19 0.76
CA SER A 2 14.31 23.78 -0.41
C SER A 2 15.14 23.34 -1.63
N GLY A 3 16.38 23.82 -1.76
CA GLY A 3 17.33 23.39 -2.79
C GLY A 3 18.11 22.11 -2.46
N SER A 4 18.26 21.77 -1.17
CA SER A 4 19.07 20.63 -0.71
C SER A 4 18.31 19.30 -0.68
N ASN A 5 16.98 19.32 -0.81
CA ASN A 5 16.12 18.13 -0.79
C ASN A 5 15.65 17.70 -2.19
N ARG A 6 16.16 18.31 -3.27
CA ARG A 6 15.83 17.91 -4.64
C ARG A 6 16.49 16.60 -5.08
N ASN A 7 17.57 16.20 -4.41
CA ASN A 7 18.38 15.03 -4.78
C ASN A 7 18.43 13.95 -3.68
N ILE A 8 17.60 14.05 -2.64
CA ILE A 8 17.49 12.95 -1.67
C ILE A 8 16.46 11.97 -2.24
N SER A 9 16.95 10.93 -2.90
CA SER A 9 16.20 9.70 -3.11
C SER A 9 15.96 9.07 -1.73
N GLY A 10 14.69 8.90 -1.37
CA GLY A 10 14.24 8.54 -0.03
C GLY A 10 13.58 9.71 0.69
N SER A 11 12.33 9.53 1.14
CA SER A 11 11.74 10.50 2.06
C SER A 11 12.37 10.30 3.43
N LEU A 12 12.99 11.35 3.98
CA LEU A 12 13.19 11.43 5.42
C LEU A 12 11.82 11.32 6.10
N ASP A 13 11.62 10.31 6.95
CA ASP A 13 10.45 10.24 7.83
C ASP A 13 10.53 11.39 8.86
N LEU A 14 9.81 12.47 8.56
CA LEU A 14 9.69 13.64 9.45
C LEU A 14 8.48 13.51 10.38
N THR A 15 7.86 12.34 10.47
CA THR A 15 6.71 12.11 11.35
C THR A 15 7.19 12.15 12.80
N PRO A 16 6.71 13.11 13.62
CA PRO A 16 7.10 13.16 15.02
C PRO A 16 6.79 11.82 15.69
N ARG A 17 7.72 11.33 16.53
CA ARG A 17 7.63 10.03 17.24
C ARG A 17 6.28 9.78 17.95
N SER A 18 5.52 10.83 18.25
CA SER A 18 4.23 10.78 18.93
C SER A 18 2.99 10.66 18.03
N ARG A 19 3.00 10.96 16.72
CA ARG A 19 1.75 11.31 15.99
C ARG A 19 1.23 10.36 14.90
N ALA A 20 1.98 9.37 14.42
CA ALA A 20 1.45 8.42 13.43
C ALA A 20 0.42 7.47 14.08
N LEU A 21 -0.87 7.69 13.85
CA LEU A 21 -1.96 6.83 14.36
C LEU A 21 -2.39 5.87 13.25
N PRO A 22 -2.66 4.59 13.57
CA PRO A 22 -3.24 3.67 12.61
C PRO A 22 -4.64 4.14 12.19
N SER A 23 -4.99 3.89 10.93
CA SER A 23 -6.32 4.10 10.39
C SER A 23 -7.36 3.27 11.14
N PRO A 24 -8.62 3.74 11.19
CA PRO A 24 -9.74 2.94 11.69
C PRO A 24 -9.82 1.58 11.00
N ARG A 25 -9.59 1.55 9.68
CA ARG A 25 -9.60 0.35 8.85
C ARG A 25 -8.58 -0.70 9.29
N LEU A 26 -7.33 -0.29 9.56
CA LEU A 26 -6.31 -1.19 10.08
C LEU A 26 -6.65 -1.68 11.50
N ILE A 27 -7.16 -0.79 12.36
CA ILE A 27 -7.58 -1.15 13.72
C ILE A 27 -8.70 -2.20 13.67
N GLU A 28 -9.74 -1.95 12.87
CA GLU A 28 -10.90 -2.84 12.73
C GLU A 28 -10.50 -4.21 12.19
N SER A 29 -9.69 -4.22 11.13
CA SER A 29 -9.16 -5.46 10.54
C SER A 29 -8.32 -6.24 11.55
N MET A 30 -7.46 -5.56 12.32
CA MET A 30 -6.66 -6.20 13.37
C MET A 30 -7.54 -6.72 14.51
N SER A 31 -8.54 -5.95 14.94
CA SER A 31 -9.46 -6.37 16.01
C SER A 31 -10.36 -7.54 15.62
N SER A 32 -10.55 -7.76 14.32
CA SER A 32 -11.34 -8.88 13.78
C SER A 32 -10.54 -10.18 13.66
N LEU A 33 -9.23 -10.14 13.92
CA LEU A 33 -8.41 -11.34 13.98
C LEU A 33 -8.75 -12.16 15.23
N PRO A 34 -8.61 -13.50 15.19
CA PRO A 34 -8.86 -14.33 16.36
C PRO A 34 -7.98 -13.96 17.56
N GLU A 35 -8.51 -14.07 18.77
CA GLU A 35 -7.73 -13.83 20.00
C GLU A 35 -6.52 -14.76 20.08
N GLY A 36 -5.41 -14.24 20.62
CA GLY A 36 -4.13 -14.97 20.71
C GLY A 36 -3.38 -15.08 19.38
N SER A 37 -3.86 -14.44 18.31
CA SER A 37 -3.12 -14.37 17.05
C SER A 37 -1.88 -13.48 17.15
N THR A 38 -0.84 -13.86 16.43
CA THR A 38 0.38 -13.07 16.21
C THR A 38 0.50 -12.72 14.74
N ILE A 39 0.65 -11.43 14.43
CA ILE A 39 1.04 -10.95 13.12
C ILE A 39 2.56 -10.90 13.04
N PHE A 40 3.12 -11.63 12.08
CA PHE A 40 4.55 -11.64 11.79
C PHE A 40 4.81 -10.93 10.47
N LEU A 41 5.53 -9.82 10.49
CA LEU A 41 5.98 -9.10 9.31
C LEU A 41 7.50 -9.26 9.17
N THR A 42 7.95 -9.75 8.02
CA THR A 42 9.36 -9.83 7.67
C THR A 42 9.61 -9.07 6.38
N LEU A 43 10.67 -8.26 6.36
CA LEU A 43 11.03 -7.45 5.22
C LEU A 43 12.54 -7.49 5.03
N ASN A 44 12.98 -7.45 3.78
CA ASN A 44 14.39 -7.31 3.48
C ASN A 44 14.81 -5.83 3.62
N GLY A 45 15.53 -5.49 4.69
CA GLY A 45 16.04 -4.14 4.94
C GLY A 45 17.05 -3.63 3.89
N ASP A 46 17.60 -4.50 3.05
CA ASP A 46 18.44 -4.07 1.90
C ASP A 46 17.57 -3.53 0.75
N GLN A 47 16.27 -3.86 0.72
CA GLN A 47 15.31 -3.44 -0.31
C GLN A 47 14.35 -2.34 0.18
N VAL A 48 14.05 -2.33 1.49
CA VAL A 48 13.10 -1.40 2.13
C VAL A 48 13.87 -0.34 2.92
N PRO A 49 13.59 0.96 2.69
CA PRO A 49 14.22 2.04 3.47
C PRO A 49 14.03 1.84 5.00
N PRO A 50 15.06 2.09 5.83
CA PRO A 50 14.97 1.91 7.28
C PRO A 50 13.85 2.69 7.97
N ASP A 51 13.54 3.88 7.45
CA ASP A 51 12.46 4.72 7.96
C ASP A 51 11.09 4.11 7.69
N ASP A 52 10.89 3.50 6.52
CA ASP A 52 9.64 2.83 6.15
C ASP A 52 9.44 1.54 6.98
N PHE A 53 10.52 0.80 7.25
CA PHE A 53 10.47 -0.35 8.16
C PHE A 53 10.07 0.06 9.60
N ARG A 54 10.63 1.17 10.10
CA ARG A 54 10.28 1.73 11.42
C ARG A 54 8.83 2.21 11.45
N PHE A 55 8.35 2.82 10.36
CA PHE A 55 6.96 3.23 10.21
C PHE A 55 6.02 2.03 10.29
N ALA A 56 6.26 0.99 9.48
CA ALA A 56 5.47 -0.24 9.46
C ALA A 56 5.35 -0.88 10.85
N ARG A 57 6.50 -1.07 11.51
CA ARG A 57 6.54 -1.62 12.87
C ARG A 57 5.70 -0.80 13.84
N ARG A 58 5.81 0.53 13.79
CA ARG A 58 5.09 1.41 14.71
C ARG A 58 3.58 1.38 14.49
N ILE A 59 3.13 1.44 13.23
CA ILE A 59 1.71 1.44 12.88
C ILE A 59 1.05 0.12 13.27
N LEU A 60 1.67 -1.02 12.96
CA LEU A 60 1.18 -2.34 13.38
C LEU A 60 1.14 -2.46 14.91
N GLN A 61 2.22 -2.09 15.61
CA GLN A 61 2.23 -2.13 17.09
C GLN A 61 1.15 -1.24 17.72
N ARG A 62 0.91 -0.04 17.18
CA ARG A 62 -0.13 0.85 17.69
C ARG A 62 -1.54 0.35 17.41
N ALA A 63 -1.76 -0.28 16.25
CA ALA A 63 -3.05 -0.91 15.97
C ALA A 63 -3.27 -2.11 16.88
N ALA A 64 -2.21 -2.86 17.21
CA ALA A 64 -2.24 -4.02 18.09
C ALA A 64 -2.57 -3.64 19.54
N MET A 65 -2.11 -2.49 20.04
CA MET A 65 -2.42 -2.00 21.40
C MET A 65 -3.92 -1.91 21.72
N LYS A 66 -4.77 -1.80 20.70
CA LYS A 66 -6.25 -1.75 20.84
C LYS A 66 -6.91 -3.12 20.70
N SER A 67 -6.12 -4.19 20.60
CA SER A 67 -6.56 -5.56 20.34
C SER A 67 -5.78 -6.56 21.21
N SER A 68 -6.22 -7.81 21.28
CA SER A 68 -5.49 -8.91 21.93
C SER A 68 -4.44 -9.55 21.02
N ILE A 69 -4.02 -8.84 19.96
CA ILE A 69 -3.14 -9.35 18.91
C ILE A 69 -1.72 -8.87 19.17
N GLU A 70 -0.75 -9.76 18.96
CA GLU A 70 0.66 -9.38 19.02
C GLU A 70 1.22 -9.13 17.62
N THR A 71 2.16 -8.19 17.48
CA THR A 71 2.84 -7.91 16.21
C THR A 71 4.34 -8.04 16.37
N VAL A 72 4.98 -8.83 15.50
CA VAL A 72 6.43 -8.98 15.40
C VAL A 72 6.88 -8.49 14.02
N CYS A 73 7.88 -7.61 13.99
CA CYS A 73 8.46 -7.11 12.75
C CYS A 73 9.96 -7.41 12.70
N VAL A 74 10.41 -8.12 11.67
CA VAL A 74 11.79 -8.59 11.51
C VAL A 74 12.42 -7.99 10.25
N ASP A 75 13.60 -7.39 10.42
CA ASP A 75 14.46 -7.02 9.32
C ASP A 75 15.33 -8.22 8.96
N LEU A 76 15.07 -8.81 7.80
CA LEU A 76 15.78 -9.98 7.30
C LEU A 76 17.25 -9.66 6.97
N SER A 77 17.58 -8.41 6.65
CA SER A 77 18.96 -8.01 6.38
C SER A 77 19.77 -7.98 7.69
N ALA A 78 19.20 -7.41 8.76
CA ALA A 78 19.78 -7.42 10.10
C ALA A 78 19.92 -8.85 10.64
N LEU A 79 18.92 -9.70 10.39
CA LEU A 79 18.97 -11.11 10.76
C LEU A 79 20.14 -11.84 10.08
N ARG A 80 20.34 -11.63 8.77
CA ARG A 80 21.45 -12.24 8.01
C ARG A 80 22.82 -11.73 8.44
N ARG A 81 22.92 -10.44 8.82
CA ARG A 81 24.14 -9.84 9.37
C ARG A 81 24.45 -10.28 10.80
N GLY A 82 23.55 -11.04 11.46
CA GLY A 82 23.73 -11.47 12.84
C GLY A 82 23.56 -10.35 13.87
N GLU A 83 22.87 -9.28 13.50
CA GLU A 83 22.64 -8.10 14.36
C GLU A 83 21.50 -8.33 15.37
N ILE A 84 20.70 -9.39 15.17
CA ILE A 84 19.58 -9.77 16.03
C ILE A 84 20.07 -10.79 17.07
N SER A 85 19.79 -10.54 18.34
CA SER A 85 20.25 -11.38 19.44
C SER A 85 19.64 -12.79 19.38
N SER A 86 20.40 -13.80 19.79
CA SER A 86 19.94 -15.20 19.86
C SER A 86 18.73 -15.39 20.77
N GLN A 87 18.58 -14.56 21.81
CA GLN A 87 17.43 -14.62 22.71
C GLN A 87 16.15 -14.17 22.03
N GLN A 88 16.17 -13.05 21.29
CA GLN A 88 15.01 -12.61 20.50
C GLN A 88 14.61 -13.62 19.44
N ILE A 89 15.61 -14.23 18.83
CA ILE A 89 15.42 -15.28 17.83
C ILE A 89 14.75 -16.51 18.46
N ALA A 90 15.20 -16.96 19.64
CA ALA A 90 14.57 -18.04 20.39
C ALA A 90 13.12 -17.68 20.81
N ASP A 91 12.87 -16.44 21.24
CA ASP A 91 11.53 -15.96 21.58
C ASP A 91 10.58 -16.01 20.38
N TRP A 92 11.10 -15.78 19.16
CA TRP A 92 10.32 -15.94 17.93
C TRP A 92 10.05 -17.40 17.62
N GLN A 93 11.04 -18.28 17.77
CA GLN A 93 10.88 -19.70 17.52
C GLN A 93 9.84 -20.33 18.47
N ASN A 94 9.82 -19.92 19.74
CA ASN A 94 8.85 -20.40 20.72
C ASN A 94 7.38 -20.12 20.36
N ARG A 95 7.13 -19.23 19.39
CA ARG A 95 5.77 -18.90 18.92
C ARG A 95 5.24 -19.86 17.88
N PHE A 96 6.09 -20.70 17.30
CA PHE A 96 5.69 -21.65 16.26
C PHE A 96 5.61 -23.05 16.87
N SER A 97 4.69 -23.86 16.36
CA SER A 97 4.54 -25.26 16.75
C SER A 97 5.67 -26.09 16.14
N ALA A 98 5.98 -27.23 16.78
CA ALA A 98 6.93 -28.20 16.22
C ALA A 98 6.54 -28.67 14.80
N ALA A 99 5.24 -28.70 14.49
CA ALA A 99 4.73 -29.04 13.16
C ALA A 99 5.16 -28.02 12.09
N THR A 100 5.31 -26.75 12.48
CA THR A 100 5.78 -25.68 11.58
C THR A 100 7.29 -25.77 11.32
N PHE A 101 8.08 -26.24 12.28
CA PHE A 101 9.53 -26.43 12.13
C PHE A 101 9.92 -27.71 11.39
N SER A 102 9.14 -28.78 11.57
CA SER A 102 9.41 -30.10 10.99
C SER A 102 8.08 -30.76 10.58
N PRO A 103 7.56 -30.40 9.40
CA PRO A 103 6.37 -31.02 8.82
C PRO A 103 6.54 -32.53 8.66
N ASN A 104 5.44 -33.28 8.78
CA ASN A 104 5.46 -34.75 8.77
C ASN A 104 6.14 -35.34 7.52
N GLN A 105 6.04 -34.69 6.35
CA GLN A 105 6.73 -35.17 5.14
C GLN A 105 8.25 -35.07 5.25
N ILE A 106 8.78 -33.98 5.85
CA ILE A 106 10.23 -33.81 6.08
C ILE A 106 10.71 -34.82 7.12
N ARG A 107 9.95 -35.00 8.21
CA ARG A 107 10.27 -35.98 9.25
C ARG A 107 10.27 -37.41 8.70
N GLY A 108 9.28 -37.75 7.88
CA GLY A 108 9.17 -39.04 7.22
C GLY A 108 10.35 -39.29 6.25
N ALA A 109 10.75 -38.29 5.47
CA ALA A 109 11.89 -38.40 4.57
C ALA A 109 13.23 -38.58 5.28
N ILE A 110 13.44 -37.86 6.39
CA ILE A 110 14.63 -38.04 7.24
C ILE A 110 14.68 -39.47 7.78
N ALA A 111 13.59 -39.94 8.41
CA ALA A 111 13.52 -41.28 8.97
C ALA A 111 13.73 -42.38 7.91
N TYR A 112 13.14 -42.19 6.72
CA TYR A 112 13.30 -43.11 5.60
C TYR A 112 14.75 -43.17 5.09
N LEU A 113 15.40 -42.01 4.90
CA LEU A 113 16.81 -41.96 4.50
C LEU A 113 17.75 -42.57 5.55
N GLU A 114 17.49 -42.33 6.84
CA GLU A 114 18.26 -42.92 7.93
C GLU A 114 18.15 -44.45 7.94
N ASP A 115 16.94 -44.98 7.78
CA ASP A 115 16.66 -46.41 7.74
C ASP A 115 17.26 -47.07 6.48
N GLN A 116 16.94 -46.56 5.30
CA GLN A 116 17.33 -47.17 4.03
C GLN A 116 18.81 -47.08 3.71
N SER A 117 19.49 -46.00 4.15
CA SER A 117 20.96 -45.92 4.02
C SER A 117 21.69 -46.97 4.86
N GLY A 118 21.05 -47.50 5.93
CA GLY A 118 21.60 -48.57 6.76
C GLY A 118 21.54 -49.95 6.11
N PHE A 119 20.70 -50.14 5.09
CA PHE A 119 20.57 -51.41 4.35
C PHE A 119 21.49 -51.52 3.14
N LEU A 120 22.19 -50.45 2.76
CA LEU A 120 23.17 -50.47 1.67
C LEU A 120 24.49 -51.13 2.12
N ASP A 121 25.09 -51.94 1.25
CA ASP A 121 26.41 -52.52 1.52
C ASP A 121 27.48 -51.41 1.48
N PRO A 122 28.23 -51.18 2.59
CA PRO A 122 29.28 -50.17 2.63
C PRO A 122 30.40 -50.36 1.62
N SER A 123 30.64 -51.60 1.18
CA SER A 123 31.70 -51.92 0.22
C SER A 123 31.36 -51.51 -1.21
N GLU A 124 30.06 -51.46 -1.54
CA GLU A 124 29.56 -51.14 -2.89
C GLU A 124 29.02 -49.70 -2.99
N HIS A 125 28.59 -49.10 -1.88
CA HIS A 125 27.82 -47.85 -1.89
C HIS A 125 28.36 -46.77 -0.92
N ALA A 126 29.65 -46.82 -0.57
CA ALA A 126 30.27 -45.89 0.38
C ALA A 126 29.98 -44.40 0.07
N ASP A 127 30.07 -43.99 -1.20
CA ASP A 127 29.86 -42.60 -1.62
C ASP A 127 28.41 -42.13 -1.39
N VAL A 128 27.44 -43.01 -1.63
CA VAL A 128 26.01 -42.72 -1.42
C VAL A 128 25.70 -42.63 0.07
N ILE A 129 26.23 -43.56 0.88
CA ILE A 129 26.06 -43.55 2.34
C ILE A 129 26.64 -42.25 2.94
N VAL A 130 27.84 -41.86 2.52
CA VAL A 130 28.48 -40.61 2.97
C VAL A 130 27.67 -39.38 2.50
N GLY A 131 27.21 -39.38 1.24
CA GLY A 131 26.40 -38.30 0.67
C GLY A 131 25.07 -38.10 1.41
N VAL A 132 24.34 -39.18 1.70
CA VAL A 132 23.09 -39.15 2.47
C VAL A 132 23.35 -38.68 3.90
N ARG A 133 24.37 -39.22 4.59
CA ARG A 133 24.72 -38.80 5.96
C ARG A 133 25.10 -37.33 6.05
N GLU A 134 25.88 -36.83 5.10
CA GLU A 134 26.25 -35.41 5.06
C GLU A 134 25.03 -34.52 4.76
N SER A 135 24.13 -34.98 3.90
CA SER A 135 22.85 -34.28 3.63
C SER A 135 21.96 -34.24 4.87
N LEU A 136 21.79 -35.36 5.57
CA LEU A 136 21.05 -35.42 6.84
C LEU A 136 21.70 -34.54 7.92
N ARG A 137 23.04 -34.54 8.03
CA ARG A 137 23.76 -33.68 8.97
C ARG A 137 23.52 -32.19 8.67
N ARG A 138 23.52 -31.79 7.40
CA ARG A 138 23.21 -30.41 6.96
C ARG A 138 21.76 -30.04 7.23
N VAL A 139 20.84 -30.97 6.99
CA VAL A 139 19.41 -30.77 7.28
C VAL A 139 19.18 -30.63 8.79
N GLN A 140 19.74 -31.51 9.62
CA GLN A 140 19.65 -31.42 11.08
C GLN A 140 20.27 -30.12 11.60
N ALA A 141 21.43 -29.72 11.09
CA ALA A 141 22.03 -28.42 11.41
C ALA A 141 21.15 -27.24 10.93
N GLY A 142 20.47 -27.38 9.79
CA GLY A 142 19.52 -26.40 9.26
C GLY A 142 18.26 -26.26 10.12
N LEU A 143 17.71 -27.38 10.61
CA LEU A 143 16.57 -27.43 11.53
C LEU A 143 16.92 -26.85 12.92
N GLN A 144 18.20 -26.93 13.31
CA GLN A 144 18.71 -26.44 14.61
C GLN A 144 19.31 -25.05 14.56
N ARG A 145 19.55 -24.46 13.37
CA ARG A 145 19.93 -23.06 13.26
C ARG A 145 18.78 -22.25 13.87
N GLY A 146 19.08 -21.34 14.79
CA GLY A 146 18.08 -20.58 15.54
C GLY A 146 17.08 -19.77 14.71
N VAL A 147 17.13 -19.76 13.38
CA VAL A 147 16.09 -19.15 12.53
C VAL A 147 15.13 -20.25 12.08
N LEU A 148 13.85 -19.93 11.87
CA LEU A 148 12.93 -20.87 11.21
C LEU A 148 13.61 -21.47 9.96
N PRO A 149 13.68 -22.81 9.85
CA PRO A 149 14.41 -23.47 8.78
C PRO A 149 13.83 -23.11 7.42
N ASP A 150 14.69 -22.92 6.42
CA ASP A 150 14.27 -22.83 5.01
C ASP A 150 13.83 -24.22 4.55
N LEU A 151 12.58 -24.56 4.86
CA LEU A 151 11.98 -25.85 4.56
C LEU A 151 11.98 -26.16 3.06
N GLY A 152 11.95 -25.14 2.20
CA GLY A 152 12.08 -25.32 0.75
C GLY A 152 13.48 -25.80 0.37
N SER A 153 14.53 -25.17 0.92
CA SER A 153 15.91 -25.65 0.73
C SER A 153 16.13 -27.04 1.31
N ILE A 154 15.59 -27.32 2.50
CA ILE A 154 15.66 -28.63 3.15
C ILE A 154 14.95 -29.70 2.30
N ALA A 155 13.75 -29.42 1.80
CA ALA A 155 13.01 -30.34 0.96
C ALA A 155 13.76 -30.67 -0.34
N ARG A 156 14.41 -29.69 -0.97
CA ARG A 156 15.28 -29.92 -2.14
C ARG A 156 16.51 -30.77 -1.79
N GLN A 157 17.17 -30.49 -0.66
CA GLN A 157 18.32 -31.29 -0.19
C GLN A 157 17.92 -32.74 0.08
N LEU A 158 16.78 -32.96 0.76
CA LEU A 158 16.25 -34.30 1.02
C LEU A 158 15.82 -35.01 -0.27
N SER A 159 15.23 -34.29 -1.23
CA SER A 159 14.89 -34.85 -2.54
C SER A 159 16.13 -35.34 -3.30
N VAL A 160 17.23 -34.57 -3.27
CA VAL A 160 18.49 -34.99 -3.92
C VAL A 160 19.05 -36.24 -3.23
N ALA A 161 19.01 -36.31 -1.90
CA ALA A 161 19.45 -37.51 -1.17
C ALA A 161 18.59 -38.74 -1.48
N LEU A 162 17.26 -38.57 -1.62
CA LEU A 162 16.34 -39.65 -2.00
C LEU A 162 16.56 -40.11 -3.45
N GLN A 163 16.91 -39.20 -4.37
CA GLN A 163 17.29 -39.56 -5.74
C GLN A 163 18.58 -40.38 -5.76
N GLN A 164 19.61 -39.96 -5.01
CA GLN A 164 20.87 -40.71 -4.87
C GLN A 164 20.64 -42.11 -4.28
N LEU A 165 19.75 -42.24 -3.30
CA LEU A 165 19.36 -43.51 -2.72
C LEU A 165 18.62 -44.40 -3.74
N SER A 166 17.68 -43.83 -4.50
CA SER A 166 16.94 -44.51 -5.56
C SER A 166 17.86 -45.10 -6.62
N ASP A 167 18.86 -44.33 -7.05
CA ASP A 167 19.83 -44.75 -8.07
C ASP A 167 20.71 -45.91 -7.60
N ALA A 168 21.05 -45.94 -6.30
CA ALA A 168 21.82 -47.03 -5.68
C ALA A 168 21.01 -48.32 -5.50
N GLN A 169 19.68 -48.20 -5.39
CA GLN A 169 18.76 -49.32 -5.17
C GLN A 169 17.95 -49.68 -6.42
N ALA A 170 18.48 -49.38 -7.61
CA ALA A 170 17.80 -49.59 -8.89
C ALA A 170 17.22 -51.02 -8.97
N GLU A 171 15.96 -51.12 -9.42
CA GLU A 171 15.17 -52.38 -9.52
C GLU A 171 14.53 -52.91 -8.22
N SER A 172 14.61 -52.18 -7.11
CA SER A 172 13.89 -52.51 -5.86
C SER A 172 12.61 -51.69 -5.65
N SER A 173 11.66 -52.21 -4.86
CA SER A 173 10.49 -51.43 -4.42
C SER A 173 10.85 -50.21 -3.56
N ALA A 174 12.04 -50.20 -2.95
CA ALA A 174 12.58 -49.06 -2.21
C ALA A 174 13.01 -47.90 -3.15
N SER A 175 13.35 -48.19 -4.40
CA SER A 175 13.63 -47.19 -5.44
C SER A 175 12.36 -46.39 -5.80
N ASP A 176 11.24 -47.09 -6.03
CA ASP A 176 9.95 -46.46 -6.36
C ASP A 176 9.44 -45.56 -5.23
N GLU A 177 9.58 -46.02 -3.98
CA GLU A 177 9.17 -45.25 -2.80
C GLU A 177 10.07 -44.02 -2.57
N SER A 178 11.38 -44.16 -2.76
CA SER A 178 12.33 -43.04 -2.72
C SER A 178 11.97 -41.95 -3.72
N MET A 179 11.66 -42.33 -4.96
CA MET A 179 11.24 -41.40 -6.01
C MET A 179 9.87 -40.79 -5.75
N ARG A 180 8.93 -41.54 -5.18
CA ARG A 180 7.62 -41.01 -4.75
C ARG A 180 7.78 -39.93 -3.69
N MET A 181 8.60 -40.17 -2.67
CA MET A 181 8.89 -39.20 -1.61
C MET A 181 9.67 -37.99 -2.13
N ALA A 182 10.65 -38.19 -3.01
CA ALA A 182 11.40 -37.10 -3.65
C ALA A 182 10.49 -36.17 -4.45
N ARG A 183 9.58 -36.73 -5.27
CA ARG A 183 8.58 -35.95 -6.02
C ARG A 183 7.63 -35.21 -5.09
N ALA A 184 7.17 -35.84 -4.01
CA ALA A 184 6.31 -35.18 -3.02
C ALA A 184 7.01 -34.00 -2.34
N LEU A 185 8.29 -34.14 -1.99
CA LEU A 185 9.10 -33.05 -1.42
C LEU A 185 9.37 -31.93 -2.43
N MET A 186 9.62 -32.27 -3.70
CA MET A 186 9.79 -31.27 -4.76
C MET A 186 8.49 -30.52 -5.03
N LEU A 187 7.35 -31.21 -5.08
CA LEU A 187 6.03 -30.58 -5.16
C LEU A 187 5.80 -29.67 -3.95
N LEU A 188 6.14 -30.08 -2.73
CA LEU A 188 6.05 -29.21 -1.54
C LEU A 188 6.98 -27.99 -1.60
N ALA A 189 8.16 -28.14 -2.20
CA ALA A 189 9.15 -27.08 -2.36
C ALA A 189 8.81 -26.11 -3.51
N ASP A 190 8.13 -26.59 -4.56
CA ASP A 190 7.74 -25.84 -5.76
C ASP A 190 6.34 -25.25 -5.65
N GLU A 191 5.38 -25.97 -5.05
CA GLU A 191 4.02 -25.49 -4.73
C GLU A 191 4.01 -24.52 -3.55
N ASP A 192 5.18 -24.11 -3.05
CA ASP A 192 5.24 -22.88 -2.29
C ASP A 192 4.46 -23.02 -0.95
N GLN A 193 4.26 -24.28 -0.48
CA GLN A 193 3.39 -24.65 0.64
C GLN A 193 4.05 -24.45 2.01
N PHE A 194 5.38 -24.35 2.08
CA PHE A 194 6.06 -23.99 3.32
C PHE A 194 5.97 -22.48 3.59
N VAL A 195 4.81 -22.06 4.06
CA VAL A 195 4.54 -20.67 4.43
C VAL A 195 5.58 -20.12 5.42
N ALA A 196 6.08 -20.96 6.32
CA ALA A 196 7.13 -20.62 7.27
C ALA A 196 8.48 -20.31 6.59
N ALA A 197 8.83 -21.05 5.53
CA ALA A 197 10.03 -20.78 4.75
C ALA A 197 9.90 -19.45 3.99
N LYS A 198 8.70 -19.13 3.47
CA LYS A 198 8.43 -17.85 2.81
C LYS A 198 8.57 -16.66 3.76
N LEU A 199 8.12 -16.82 5.00
CA LEU A 199 8.22 -15.78 6.02
C LEU A 199 9.68 -15.36 6.27
N PHE A 200 10.66 -16.26 6.19
CA PHE A 200 12.09 -15.88 6.38
C PHE A 200 12.92 -15.92 5.09
N SER A 201 12.25 -16.05 3.94
CA SER A 201 12.88 -16.11 2.62
C SER A 201 13.51 -14.78 2.18
N GLY A 202 14.16 -14.77 1.01
CA GLY A 202 14.82 -13.61 0.39
C GLY A 202 14.07 -12.28 0.49
N ASN A 203 12.75 -12.32 0.25
CA ASN A 203 11.89 -11.14 0.14
C ASN A 203 10.98 -10.93 1.37
N GLY A 204 10.75 -11.96 2.19
CA GLY A 204 9.85 -11.91 3.35
C GLY A 204 8.37 -11.79 2.99
N GLY A 205 7.57 -11.42 3.99
CA GLY A 205 6.12 -11.26 3.87
C GLY A 205 5.44 -11.02 5.21
N MET A 206 4.12 -11.14 5.21
CA MET A 206 3.29 -11.02 6.39
C MET A 206 2.56 -12.35 6.62
N ALA A 207 2.57 -12.85 7.85
CA ALA A 207 1.89 -14.08 8.27
C ALA A 207 0.96 -13.82 9.45
N LEU A 208 -0.20 -14.48 9.43
CA LEU A 208 -1.05 -14.67 10.59
C LEU A 208 -0.69 -16.00 11.26
N ILE A 209 -0.24 -15.95 12.50
CA ILE A 209 0.07 -17.13 13.32
C ILE A 209 -0.99 -17.27 14.40
N ARG A 210 -1.48 -18.48 14.60
CA ARG A 210 -2.39 -18.82 15.70
C ARG A 210 -2.06 -20.23 16.19
N GLU A 211 -1.98 -20.41 17.51
CA GLU A 211 -1.70 -21.71 18.15
C GLU A 211 -0.41 -22.37 17.61
N GLY A 212 0.56 -21.53 17.22
CA GLY A 212 1.84 -21.98 16.66
C GLY A 212 1.83 -22.34 15.18
N GLU A 213 0.69 -22.27 14.51
CA GLU A 213 0.56 -22.57 13.09
C GLU A 213 0.35 -21.30 12.27
N ILE A 214 0.90 -21.29 11.04
CA ILE A 214 0.65 -20.19 10.11
C ILE A 214 -0.68 -20.44 9.40
N GLN A 215 -1.68 -19.62 9.75
CA GLN A 215 -3.04 -19.71 9.21
C GLN A 215 -3.15 -19.07 7.82
N ALA A 216 -2.41 -17.98 7.59
CA ALA A 216 -2.43 -17.27 6.33
C ALA A 216 -1.12 -16.51 6.10
N PHE A 217 -0.80 -16.24 4.83
CA PHE A 217 0.39 -15.51 4.46
C PHE A 217 0.20 -14.67 3.20
N ARG A 218 0.85 -13.51 3.20
CA ARG A 218 0.95 -12.58 2.07
C ARG A 218 2.42 -12.29 1.80
N PRO A 219 2.93 -12.50 0.57
CA PRO A 219 4.33 -12.19 0.25
C PRO A 219 4.58 -10.68 0.30
N ALA A 220 5.81 -10.25 0.61
CA ALA A 220 6.13 -8.82 0.70
C ALA A 220 5.79 -8.04 -0.58
N ALA A 221 5.97 -8.67 -1.75
CA ALA A 221 5.60 -8.08 -3.05
C ALA A 221 4.12 -7.66 -3.16
N SER A 222 3.22 -8.25 -2.36
CA SER A 222 1.79 -7.91 -2.36
C SER A 222 1.44 -6.60 -1.65
N PHE A 223 2.35 -6.07 -0.84
CA PHE A 223 2.11 -4.81 -0.09
C PHE A 223 3.29 -3.84 -0.15
N LEU A 224 4.29 -4.14 -0.97
CA LEU A 224 5.42 -3.27 -1.27
C LEU A 224 5.20 -2.61 -2.64
N VAL A 225 5.17 -1.27 -2.67
CA VAL A 225 5.07 -0.51 -3.93
C VAL A 225 6.48 -0.33 -4.49
N GLN A 226 6.79 -1.01 -5.60
CA GLN A 226 8.11 -0.94 -6.23
C GLN A 226 8.27 0.39 -6.99
N PHE A 227 9.31 1.15 -6.64
CA PHE A 227 9.74 2.35 -7.38
C PHE A 227 11.22 2.23 -7.76
N GLU A 228 11.53 1.71 -8.94
CA GLU A 228 12.93 1.55 -9.42
C GLU A 228 13.84 0.93 -8.31
N ALA A 229 15.10 1.36 -8.19
CA ALA A 229 16.13 0.72 -7.35
C ALA A 229 15.85 0.67 -5.82
N GLN A 230 14.73 1.21 -5.32
CA GLN A 230 14.34 1.17 -3.90
C GLN A 230 12.82 0.99 -3.75
N THR A 231 12.39 0.14 -2.82
CA THR A 231 10.97 -0.16 -2.63
C THR A 231 10.44 0.51 -1.35
N PRO A 232 9.83 1.70 -1.42
CA PRO A 232 9.28 2.35 -0.24
C PRO A 232 8.04 1.61 0.27
N LEU A 233 8.01 1.35 1.57
CA LEU A 233 6.83 0.81 2.24
C LEU A 233 6.03 1.99 2.77
N ARG A 234 5.09 2.49 1.97
CA ARG A 234 4.28 3.67 2.32
C ARG A 234 2.78 3.50 2.26
N SER A 235 2.25 2.31 1.96
CA SER A 235 0.80 2.11 2.01
C SER A 235 0.40 1.33 3.26
N GLU A 236 -0.10 2.03 4.27
CA GLU A 236 -0.85 1.40 5.36
C GLU A 236 -2.09 0.66 4.82
N SER A 237 -2.65 1.17 3.72
CA SER A 237 -3.73 0.52 2.98
C SER A 237 -3.36 -0.92 2.61
N ALA A 238 -2.12 -1.17 2.18
CA ALA A 238 -1.68 -2.51 1.81
C ALA A 238 -1.57 -3.46 3.03
N PHE A 239 -1.22 -2.95 4.21
CA PHE A 239 -1.32 -3.73 5.44
C PHE A 239 -2.76 -4.01 5.84
N SER A 240 -3.63 -3.02 5.72
CA SER A 240 -5.06 -3.20 6.00
C SER A 240 -5.65 -4.27 5.08
N GLN A 241 -5.31 -4.25 3.79
CA GLN A 241 -5.71 -5.28 2.81
C GLN A 241 -5.19 -6.67 3.18
N ALA A 242 -3.94 -6.78 3.64
CA ALA A 242 -3.39 -8.06 4.08
C ALA A 242 -4.17 -8.60 5.29
N MET A 243 -4.50 -7.74 6.27
CA MET A 243 -5.30 -8.12 7.44
C MET A 243 -6.73 -8.51 7.07
N GLU A 244 -7.41 -7.70 6.24
CA GLU A 244 -8.73 -8.01 5.69
C GLU A 244 -8.76 -9.39 5.03
N ALA A 245 -7.75 -9.68 4.22
CA ALA A 245 -7.63 -10.98 3.58
C ALA A 245 -7.46 -12.13 4.59
N PHE A 246 -6.72 -11.91 5.68
CA PHE A 246 -6.57 -12.92 6.73
C PHE A 246 -7.87 -13.19 7.48
N VAL A 247 -8.74 -12.18 7.63
CA VAL A 247 -10.07 -12.31 8.23
C VAL A 247 -11.11 -12.84 7.22
N GLY A 248 -10.77 -12.90 5.92
CA GLY A 248 -11.67 -13.34 4.87
C GLY A 248 -12.65 -12.26 4.37
N VAL A 249 -12.34 -10.99 4.61
CA VAL A 249 -13.13 -9.85 4.10
C VAL A 249 -13.01 -9.81 2.57
N LYS A 250 -14.16 -9.85 1.89
CA LYS A 250 -14.20 -9.75 0.44
C LYS A 250 -13.97 -8.30 0.01
N PRO A 251 -13.00 -8.03 -0.87
CA PRO A 251 -12.77 -6.68 -1.37
C PRO A 251 -13.95 -6.19 -2.23
N PRO A 252 -14.12 -4.87 -2.40
CA PRO A 252 -15.16 -4.29 -3.23
C PRO A 252 -15.06 -4.78 -4.68
N LEU A 253 -16.22 -5.00 -5.29
CA LEU A 253 -16.36 -5.11 -6.73
C LEU A 253 -16.33 -3.71 -7.33
N VAL A 254 -15.56 -3.54 -8.39
CA VAL A 254 -15.41 -2.25 -9.09
C VAL A 254 -15.58 -2.45 -10.59
N SER A 255 -16.40 -1.61 -11.21
CA SER A 255 -16.55 -1.53 -12.66
C SER A 255 -16.14 -0.14 -13.10
N ILE A 256 -15.45 -0.06 -14.24
CA ILE A 256 -14.92 1.22 -14.75
C ILE A 256 -15.77 1.65 -15.95
N MET A 257 -16.43 2.79 -15.81
CA MET A 257 -17.16 3.45 -16.89
C MET A 257 -16.28 4.57 -17.46
N ALA A 258 -16.02 4.52 -18.76
CA ALA A 258 -15.21 5.50 -19.47
C ALA A 258 -15.75 5.70 -20.90
N PRO A 259 -15.50 6.86 -21.54
CA PRO A 259 -15.92 7.09 -22.92
C PRO A 259 -15.36 6.05 -23.90
N SER A 260 -16.08 5.80 -24.99
CA SER A 260 -15.60 4.93 -26.07
C SER A 260 -14.22 5.36 -26.58
N GLY A 261 -13.30 4.40 -26.76
CA GLY A 261 -11.92 4.67 -27.16
C GLY A 261 -10.93 4.81 -25.99
N ALA A 262 -11.38 4.70 -24.73
CA ALA A 262 -10.54 4.79 -23.54
C ALA A 262 -10.06 3.42 -23.01
N GLN A 263 -10.02 2.38 -23.84
CA GLN A 263 -9.72 1.01 -23.40
C GLN A 263 -8.35 0.90 -22.71
N ASP A 264 -7.33 1.57 -23.23
CA ASP A 264 -5.98 1.56 -22.63
C ASP A 264 -5.98 2.20 -21.23
N LEU A 265 -6.77 3.26 -21.03
CA LEU A 265 -6.95 3.91 -19.73
C LEU A 265 -7.64 2.94 -18.76
N VAL A 266 -8.74 2.31 -19.19
CA VAL A 266 -9.49 1.34 -18.38
C VAL A 266 -8.60 0.16 -17.96
N GLN A 267 -7.85 -0.42 -18.90
CA GLN A 267 -6.94 -1.52 -18.61
C GLN A 267 -5.83 -1.11 -17.63
N SER A 268 -5.20 0.04 -17.85
CA SER A 268 -4.13 0.52 -16.98
C SER A 268 -4.62 0.84 -15.56
N VAL A 269 -5.78 1.49 -15.43
CA VAL A 269 -6.36 1.79 -14.11
C VAL A 269 -6.84 0.50 -13.44
N GLY A 270 -7.50 -0.38 -14.18
CA GLY A 270 -7.96 -1.67 -13.68
C GLY A 270 -6.83 -2.53 -13.10
N TYR A 271 -5.71 -2.62 -13.81
CA TYR A 271 -4.52 -3.31 -13.34
C TYR A 271 -3.98 -2.74 -12.01
N GLU A 272 -3.87 -1.41 -11.91
CA GLU A 272 -3.39 -0.73 -10.70
C GLU A 272 -4.35 -0.89 -9.50
N LEU A 273 -5.66 -0.96 -9.74
CA LEU A 273 -6.65 -1.24 -8.70
C LEU A 273 -6.59 -2.71 -8.24
N GLN A 274 -6.38 -3.66 -9.15
CA GLN A 274 -6.19 -5.07 -8.82
C GLN A 274 -4.94 -5.30 -7.97
N LEU A 275 -3.83 -4.60 -8.26
CA LEU A 275 -2.63 -4.61 -7.42
C LEU A 275 -2.90 -4.13 -5.99
N ARG A 276 -3.96 -3.33 -5.78
CA ARG A 276 -4.43 -2.83 -4.47
C ARG A 276 -5.59 -3.65 -3.91
N GLY A 277 -5.70 -4.90 -4.37
CA GLY A 277 -6.63 -5.89 -3.85
C GLY A 277 -8.09 -5.65 -4.20
N LEU A 278 -8.42 -4.75 -5.14
CA LEU A 278 -9.80 -4.56 -5.62
C LEU A 278 -10.16 -5.60 -6.68
N ARG A 279 -11.44 -5.96 -6.76
CA ARG A 279 -11.96 -6.87 -7.78
C ARG A 279 -12.56 -6.08 -8.92
N VAL A 280 -11.74 -5.83 -9.94
CA VAL A 280 -12.19 -5.12 -11.15
C VAL A 280 -12.91 -6.10 -12.06
N LEU A 281 -14.17 -5.80 -12.39
CA LEU A 281 -14.99 -6.55 -13.34
C LEU A 281 -15.09 -5.80 -14.67
N PRO A 282 -15.31 -6.50 -15.80
CA PRO A 282 -15.75 -5.87 -17.04
C PRO A 282 -16.99 -5.02 -16.77
N PHE A 283 -17.09 -3.89 -17.47
CA PHE A 283 -18.32 -3.11 -17.48
C PHE A 283 -19.33 -3.84 -18.37
N GLU A 284 -20.15 -4.68 -17.75
CA GLU A 284 -21.34 -5.31 -18.33
C GLU A 284 -22.54 -4.84 -17.51
N ASP A 285 -23.66 -4.59 -18.19
CA ASP A 285 -24.87 -3.88 -17.73
C ASP A 285 -25.14 -3.89 -16.20
N ASN A 286 -25.27 -2.69 -15.63
CA ASN A 286 -25.76 -2.35 -14.28
C ASN A 286 -25.73 -3.49 -13.24
N ASN A 287 -24.55 -3.71 -12.65
CA ASN A 287 -24.41 -4.54 -11.47
C ASN A 287 -24.46 -3.65 -10.20
N PRO A 288 -25.60 -3.60 -9.48
CA PRO A 288 -25.75 -2.73 -8.31
C PRO A 288 -24.84 -3.12 -7.14
N ASP A 289 -24.31 -4.35 -7.11
CA ASP A 289 -23.35 -4.80 -6.08
C ASP A 289 -21.93 -4.25 -6.32
N CYS A 290 -21.73 -3.52 -7.42
CA CYS A 290 -20.45 -3.02 -7.87
C CYS A 290 -20.34 -1.51 -7.70
N VAL A 291 -19.21 -1.00 -7.20
CA VAL A 291 -18.96 0.44 -7.21
C VAL A 291 -18.52 0.87 -8.61
N LEU A 292 -19.16 1.90 -9.14
CA LEU A 292 -18.85 2.43 -10.46
C LEU A 292 -17.77 3.52 -10.38
N LEU A 293 -16.60 3.26 -10.96
CA LEU A 293 -15.56 4.27 -11.17
C LEU A 293 -15.77 4.95 -12.53
N VAL A 294 -16.18 6.22 -12.52
CA VAL A 294 -16.41 7.01 -13.74
C VAL A 294 -15.17 7.83 -14.07
N LEU A 295 -14.54 7.53 -15.20
CA LEU A 295 -13.40 8.27 -15.76
C LEU A 295 -13.88 9.19 -16.88
N ALA A 296 -14.30 10.42 -16.54
CA ALA A 296 -14.98 11.29 -17.50
C ALA A 296 -14.07 12.01 -18.51
N ASP A 297 -12.75 11.78 -18.51
CA ASP A 297 -11.86 12.41 -19.49
C ASP A 297 -11.96 11.67 -20.85
N PRO A 298 -12.44 12.30 -21.93
CA PRO A 298 -12.56 11.64 -23.22
C PRO A 298 -11.19 11.44 -23.90
N PRO A 299 -10.97 10.31 -24.59
CA PRO A 299 -9.75 10.08 -25.34
C PRO A 299 -9.60 11.08 -26.51
N PRO A 300 -8.39 11.28 -27.05
CA PRO A 300 -8.13 12.29 -28.08
C PRO A 300 -8.93 12.10 -29.38
N ALA A 301 -9.43 10.89 -29.65
CA ALA A 301 -10.00 10.47 -30.93
C ALA A 301 -11.52 10.16 -30.90
N VAL A 302 -12.28 10.71 -29.93
CA VAL A 302 -13.75 10.51 -29.89
C VAL A 302 -14.40 11.32 -31.02
N GLU A 303 -14.57 10.70 -32.19
CA GLU A 303 -15.33 11.25 -33.32
C GLU A 303 -16.80 10.78 -33.32
N SER A 304 -17.16 9.82 -32.47
CA SER A 304 -18.43 9.08 -32.52
C SER A 304 -19.60 9.69 -31.74
N ASP A 305 -19.37 10.71 -30.90
CA ASP A 305 -20.43 11.46 -30.20
C ASP A 305 -20.28 12.96 -30.49
N PRO A 306 -20.79 13.45 -31.64
CA PRO A 306 -20.63 14.84 -32.07
C PRO A 306 -21.33 15.86 -31.15
N THR A 307 -22.21 15.39 -30.26
CA THR A 307 -22.88 16.22 -29.25
C THR A 307 -22.26 16.09 -27.86
N GLY A 308 -21.50 15.02 -27.60
CA GLY A 308 -20.83 14.80 -26.32
C GLY A 308 -21.75 14.42 -25.17
N PHE A 309 -23.02 14.13 -25.43
CA PHE A 309 -24.07 14.00 -24.43
C PHE A 309 -24.41 12.55 -24.08
N ALA A 310 -24.05 11.57 -24.91
CA ALA A 310 -24.42 10.18 -24.66
C ALA A 310 -23.76 9.68 -23.37
N PHE A 311 -22.45 9.90 -23.24
CA PHE A 311 -21.71 9.49 -22.04
C PHE A 311 -22.17 10.25 -20.79
N VAL A 312 -22.49 11.55 -20.90
CA VAL A 312 -23.00 12.33 -19.75
C VAL A 312 -24.36 11.80 -19.29
N ARG A 313 -25.22 11.38 -20.21
CA ARG A 313 -26.51 10.75 -19.88
C ARG A 313 -26.34 9.39 -19.22
N GLU A 314 -25.40 8.57 -19.70
CA GLU A 314 -25.06 7.29 -19.04
C GLU A 314 -24.59 7.51 -17.60
N VAL A 315 -23.71 8.49 -17.39
CA VAL A 315 -23.24 8.87 -16.05
C VAL A 315 -24.37 9.45 -15.21
N ALA A 316 -25.23 10.30 -15.78
CA ALA A 316 -26.39 10.85 -15.09
C ALA A 316 -27.34 9.73 -14.63
N ASN A 317 -27.67 8.77 -15.49
CA ASN A 317 -28.50 7.61 -15.14
C ASN A 317 -27.88 6.80 -13.98
N ALA A 318 -26.57 6.57 -14.02
CA ALA A 318 -25.88 5.84 -12.94
C ALA A 318 -25.85 6.63 -11.62
N ILE A 319 -25.79 7.96 -11.68
CA ILE A 319 -25.85 8.83 -10.51
C ILE A 319 -27.30 8.98 -10.01
N GLU A 320 -28.31 8.96 -10.87
CA GLU A 320 -29.71 9.05 -10.45
C GLU A 320 -30.21 7.73 -9.83
N ASP A 321 -29.58 6.60 -10.15
CA ASP A 321 -29.89 5.30 -9.53
C ASP A 321 -29.52 5.31 -8.03
N PRO A 322 -30.49 5.19 -7.12
CA PRO A 322 -30.24 5.22 -5.68
C PRO A 322 -29.53 3.96 -5.17
N THR A 323 -29.41 2.91 -5.99
CA THR A 323 -28.74 1.65 -5.62
C THR A 323 -27.29 1.60 -6.08
N GLN A 324 -26.84 2.58 -6.85
CA GLN A 324 -25.52 2.59 -7.46
C GLN A 324 -24.57 3.51 -6.69
N ASP A 325 -23.54 2.91 -6.08
CA ASP A 325 -22.42 3.66 -5.51
C ASP A 325 -21.45 4.11 -6.61
N VAL A 326 -20.99 5.36 -6.55
CA VAL A 326 -20.24 5.99 -7.65
C VAL A 326 -19.01 6.77 -7.15
N VAL A 327 -17.91 6.64 -7.87
CA VAL A 327 -16.74 7.53 -7.79
C VAL A 327 -16.63 8.28 -9.12
N LEU A 328 -17.00 9.55 -9.13
CA LEU A 328 -17.01 10.42 -10.32
C LEU A 328 -15.72 11.24 -10.42
N CYS A 329 -14.94 11.06 -11.48
CA CYS A 329 -13.77 11.90 -11.77
C CYS A 329 -14.13 12.95 -12.82
N VAL A 330 -14.12 14.23 -12.45
CA VAL A 330 -14.53 15.35 -13.32
C VAL A 330 -13.53 16.50 -13.27
N GLY A 331 -13.38 17.25 -14.36
CA GLY A 331 -12.49 18.41 -14.40
C GLY A 331 -12.67 19.27 -15.65
N PRO A 332 -11.89 20.35 -15.80
CA PRO A 332 -12.01 21.33 -16.88
C PRO A 332 -11.77 20.75 -18.26
N SER A 333 -10.99 19.66 -18.35
CA SER A 333 -10.74 18.96 -19.61
C SER A 333 -12.01 18.42 -20.25
N VAL A 334 -13.01 18.09 -19.42
CA VAL A 334 -14.32 17.65 -19.88
C VAL A 334 -15.07 18.81 -20.52
N ARG A 335 -15.14 19.98 -19.87
CA ARG A 335 -15.84 21.17 -20.42
C ARG A 335 -15.19 21.73 -21.68
N ALA A 336 -13.85 21.80 -21.73
CA ALA A 336 -13.13 22.47 -22.83
C ALA A 336 -13.40 21.88 -24.22
N ARG A 337 -14.00 20.69 -24.32
CA ARG A 337 -14.42 20.07 -25.58
C ARG A 337 -15.89 20.31 -25.95
N TYR A 338 -16.73 20.77 -25.03
CA TYR A 338 -18.20 20.88 -25.22
C TYR A 338 -18.75 22.32 -25.28
N GLY A 339 -17.91 23.36 -25.21
CA GLY A 339 -18.33 24.75 -25.42
C GLY A 339 -19.03 25.41 -24.21
N LEU A 340 -19.95 26.35 -24.49
CA LEU A 340 -20.53 27.29 -23.51
C LEU A 340 -21.52 26.62 -22.54
N ASP A 341 -22.34 25.67 -23.00
CA ASP A 341 -23.35 24.96 -22.19
C ASP A 341 -22.85 23.56 -21.84
N SER A 342 -22.47 23.36 -20.57
CA SER A 342 -21.88 22.09 -20.12
C SER A 342 -22.93 21.26 -19.37
N PRO A 343 -23.43 20.15 -19.92
CA PRO A 343 -24.36 19.25 -19.21
C PRO A 343 -23.72 18.62 -17.96
N TRP A 344 -22.39 18.63 -17.89
CA TRP A 344 -21.65 18.25 -16.70
C TRP A 344 -21.87 19.22 -15.55
N GLU A 345 -21.96 20.53 -15.82
CA GLU A 345 -22.25 21.52 -14.78
C GLU A 345 -23.70 21.43 -14.32
N GLU A 346 -24.63 21.13 -15.22
CA GLU A 346 -26.03 20.83 -14.87
C GLU A 346 -26.13 19.59 -13.98
N LEU A 347 -25.46 18.50 -14.34
CA LEU A 347 -25.40 17.27 -13.55
C LEU A 347 -24.78 17.51 -12.16
N LEU A 348 -23.65 18.24 -12.09
CA LEU A 348 -22.99 18.56 -10.83
C LEU A 348 -23.87 19.46 -9.94
N SER A 349 -24.55 20.44 -10.53
CA SER A 349 -25.51 21.29 -9.81
C SER A 349 -26.68 20.46 -9.27
N GLY A 350 -27.19 19.50 -10.05
CA GLY A 350 -28.25 18.57 -9.64
C GLY A 350 -27.89 17.72 -8.41
N ILE A 351 -26.61 17.44 -8.17
CA ILE A 351 -26.11 16.75 -6.96
C ILE A 351 -25.60 17.71 -5.88
N GLY A 352 -25.90 19.01 -5.99
CA GLY A 352 -25.56 20.03 -5.00
C GLY A 352 -24.13 20.58 -5.08
N LEU A 353 -23.46 20.44 -6.23
CA LEU A 353 -22.11 20.97 -6.46
C LEU A 353 -22.14 22.10 -7.50
N ASP A 354 -22.00 23.35 -7.01
CA ASP A 354 -21.85 24.53 -7.87
C ASP A 354 -20.39 24.66 -8.34
N VAL A 355 -20.06 23.97 -9.44
CA VAL A 355 -18.69 23.86 -9.96
C VAL A 355 -18.56 24.57 -11.31
N ALA A 356 -17.57 25.46 -11.40
CA ALA A 356 -17.22 26.12 -12.65
C ALA A 356 -16.08 25.40 -13.38
N LEU A 357 -16.42 24.45 -14.26
CA LEU A 357 -15.48 23.67 -15.08
C LEU A 357 -14.77 24.52 -16.16
N LYS A 358 -15.14 25.79 -16.33
CA LYS A 358 -14.39 26.74 -17.17
C LYS A 358 -13.06 27.17 -16.55
N SER A 359 -12.91 27.00 -15.24
CA SER A 359 -11.71 27.38 -14.50
C SER A 359 -10.94 26.13 -14.06
N ALA A 360 -9.62 26.26 -13.93
CA ALA A 360 -8.78 25.25 -13.28
C ALA A 360 -8.11 25.86 -12.04
N LEU A 361 -7.81 25.05 -11.04
CA LEU A 361 -6.99 25.45 -9.93
C LEU A 361 -5.51 25.50 -10.36
N GLY A 362 -4.78 26.51 -9.89
CA GLY A 362 -3.39 26.72 -10.28
C GLY A 362 -2.56 27.48 -9.25
N GLU A 363 -1.25 27.27 -9.28
CA GLU A 363 -0.27 27.98 -8.45
C GLU A 363 0.70 28.82 -9.31
N SER A 364 1.07 30.00 -8.81
CA SER A 364 2.07 30.90 -9.41
C SER A 364 3.49 30.56 -8.94
N VAL A 365 4.39 30.19 -9.85
CA VAL A 365 5.78 29.80 -9.53
C VAL A 365 6.76 30.99 -9.64
N THR A 366 7.36 31.37 -8.51
CA THR A 366 8.09 32.64 -8.30
C THR A 366 9.35 32.90 -9.12
N ARG A 367 9.95 31.92 -9.80
CA ARG A 367 11.20 32.15 -10.55
C ARG A 367 11.00 32.52 -12.02
N ARG A 368 9.80 32.33 -12.59
CA ARG A 368 9.56 32.51 -14.04
C ARG A 368 8.16 33.00 -14.41
N SER A 369 7.31 33.38 -13.45
CA SER A 369 5.90 33.74 -13.70
C SER A 369 5.14 32.68 -14.53
N LYS A 370 5.49 31.40 -14.35
CA LYS A 370 4.80 30.29 -15.01
C LYS A 370 3.71 29.78 -14.08
N ARG A 371 2.49 29.71 -14.59
CA ARG A 371 1.37 29.03 -13.94
C ARG A 371 1.59 27.52 -13.96
N GLN A 372 1.20 26.84 -12.89
CA GLN A 372 1.16 25.39 -12.82
C GLN A 372 -0.25 24.95 -12.44
N THR A 373 -0.95 24.33 -13.38
CA THR A 373 -2.30 23.74 -13.20
C THR A 373 -2.26 22.25 -12.87
N ASP A 374 -1.06 21.65 -12.92
CA ASP A 374 -0.81 20.31 -12.40
C ASP A 374 -0.51 20.42 -10.92
N LEU A 375 -1.56 20.32 -10.11
CA LEU A 375 -1.43 20.46 -8.67
C LEU A 375 -0.78 19.21 -8.10
N LEU A 376 0.39 19.37 -7.50
CA LEU A 376 1.01 18.33 -6.69
C LEU A 376 0.72 18.60 -5.22
N VAL A 377 -0.16 17.80 -4.64
CA VAL A 377 -0.57 17.87 -3.24
C VAL A 377 0.22 16.83 -2.45
N ARG A 378 0.84 17.23 -1.33
CA ARG A 378 1.59 16.30 -0.45
C ARG A 378 0.91 16.24 0.91
N PRO A 379 0.37 15.09 1.37
CA PRO A 379 -0.22 14.95 2.70
C PRO A 379 0.73 15.47 3.77
N ASP A 380 0.24 16.39 4.60
CA ASP A 380 1.01 16.92 5.72
C ASP A 380 0.69 16.11 6.99
N TRP A 381 1.62 15.22 7.33
CA TRP A 381 1.61 14.38 8.53
C TRP A 381 1.71 15.18 9.84
N ARG A 382 1.98 16.49 9.77
CA ARG A 382 2.08 17.36 10.94
C ARG A 382 0.73 17.98 11.32
N SER A 383 -0.30 17.83 10.48
CA SER A 383 -1.68 18.23 10.79
C SER A 383 -2.16 17.53 12.06
N ALA A 384 -2.97 18.22 12.87
CA ALA A 384 -3.66 17.60 14.01
C ALA A 384 -4.63 16.51 13.53
N ASP A 385 -5.10 16.64 12.28
CA ASP A 385 -6.10 15.78 11.65
C ASP A 385 -5.53 15.36 10.27
N PRO A 386 -4.76 14.26 10.17
CA PRO A 386 -4.17 13.83 8.91
C PRO A 386 -5.25 13.26 7.98
N VAL A 387 -5.21 13.68 6.71
CA VAL A 387 -6.02 13.04 5.66
C VAL A 387 -5.72 11.55 5.66
N SER A 388 -6.79 10.76 5.77
CA SER A 388 -6.82 9.29 5.87
C SER A 388 -5.45 8.62 5.92
N ALA A 389 -5.11 8.06 7.08
CA ALA A 389 -3.89 7.29 7.29
C ALA A 389 -3.67 6.17 6.24
N SER A 390 -4.71 5.77 5.50
CA SER A 390 -4.62 4.81 4.38
C SER A 390 -3.66 5.22 3.26
N ILE A 391 -3.51 6.51 2.93
CA ILE A 391 -2.72 6.97 1.76
C ILE A 391 -1.24 7.24 2.12
N GLY A 392 -0.89 7.13 3.40
CA GLY A 392 0.49 7.02 3.88
C GLY A 392 1.46 8.07 3.32
N GLY A 393 1.01 9.32 3.22
CA GLY A 393 1.87 10.45 2.85
C GLY A 393 2.36 10.51 1.43
N LEU A 394 1.84 9.63 0.56
CA LEU A 394 2.20 9.65 -0.84
C LEU A 394 1.77 10.99 -1.46
N PRO A 395 2.61 11.63 -2.28
CA PRO A 395 2.17 12.77 -3.05
C PRO A 395 0.99 12.34 -3.94
N ILE A 396 0.02 13.22 -4.10
CA ILE A 396 -1.17 13.03 -4.94
C ILE A 396 -1.20 14.18 -5.95
N ALA A 397 -1.37 13.87 -7.22
CA ALA A 397 -1.48 14.86 -8.27
C ALA A 397 -2.94 15.04 -8.67
N PHE A 398 -3.39 16.29 -8.78
CA PHE A 398 -4.67 16.68 -9.36
C PHE A 398 -4.41 17.58 -10.58
N PRO A 399 -4.14 16.99 -11.75
CA PRO A 399 -3.97 17.73 -13.00
C PRO A 399 -5.28 18.41 -13.41
N LEU A 400 -5.21 19.69 -13.76
CA LEU A 400 -6.40 20.48 -14.14
C LEU A 400 -7.50 20.30 -13.08
N ALA A 401 -7.20 20.61 -11.83
CA ALA A 401 -8.18 20.43 -10.77
C ALA A 401 -9.29 21.49 -10.82
N VAL A 402 -10.47 21.19 -10.30
CA VAL A 402 -11.56 22.13 -10.04
C VAL A 402 -11.87 22.17 -8.56
N ASP A 403 -12.41 23.30 -8.11
CA ASP A 403 -12.91 23.46 -6.76
C ASP A 403 -14.31 22.86 -6.65
N LEU A 404 -14.46 21.83 -5.82
CA LEU A 404 -15.73 21.16 -5.49
C LEU A 404 -16.40 21.77 -4.24
N GLY A 405 -15.86 22.87 -3.70
CA GLY A 405 -16.30 23.47 -2.45
C GLY A 405 -15.74 22.76 -1.21
N SER A 406 -15.61 23.51 -0.13
CA SER A 406 -14.94 23.05 1.10
C SER A 406 -15.83 22.21 2.02
N GLU A 407 -17.13 22.47 2.04
CA GLU A 407 -18.10 21.70 2.83
C GLU A 407 -18.03 20.21 2.45
N GLY A 408 -18.10 19.27 3.40
CA GLY A 408 -18.05 17.82 3.14
C GLY A 408 -16.88 17.31 2.26
N SER A 409 -15.83 18.11 2.07
CA SER A 409 -14.65 17.73 1.28
C SER A 409 -13.67 16.95 2.14
N CYS A 410 -13.26 15.77 1.68
CA CYS A 410 -12.26 14.95 2.36
C CYS A 410 -10.82 15.28 1.94
N PHE A 411 -10.65 16.04 0.85
CA PHE A 411 -9.36 16.58 0.41
C PHE A 411 -9.50 18.05 0.02
N GLN A 412 -8.79 18.93 0.71
CA GLN A 412 -8.82 20.36 0.43
C GLN A 412 -7.44 20.89 0.05
N TRP A 413 -7.41 21.89 -0.82
CA TRP A 413 -6.25 22.68 -1.16
C TRP A 413 -6.30 24.00 -0.42
N LEU A 414 -5.36 24.20 0.52
CA LEU A 414 -5.37 25.37 1.38
C LEU A 414 -5.01 26.66 0.63
N PRO A 415 -5.63 27.78 1.02
CA PRO A 415 -5.39 29.09 0.42
C PRO A 415 -3.94 29.54 0.65
N SER A 416 -3.45 30.34 -0.29
CA SER A 416 -2.11 30.94 -0.28
C SER A 416 -2.12 32.11 -1.24
N SER A 417 -1.28 33.13 -1.02
CA SER A 417 -1.10 34.29 -1.91
C SER A 417 -0.52 33.95 -3.30
N ARG A 418 -0.51 32.68 -3.68
CA ARG A 418 -0.03 32.19 -4.98
C ARG A 418 -0.97 31.18 -5.59
N ARG A 419 -2.05 30.82 -4.89
CA ARG A 419 -2.97 29.74 -5.25
C ARG A 419 -4.34 30.33 -5.48
N GLY A 420 -5.04 29.72 -6.42
CA GLY A 420 -6.43 30.02 -6.66
C GLY A 420 -6.84 29.56 -8.04
N ARG A 421 -7.75 30.30 -8.67
CA ARG A 421 -8.43 29.89 -9.90
C ARG A 421 -7.75 30.47 -11.14
N VAL A 422 -7.82 29.75 -12.24
CA VAL A 422 -7.34 30.13 -13.56
C VAL A 422 -8.51 30.02 -14.52
N SER A 423 -9.23 31.13 -14.72
CA SER A 423 -10.50 31.22 -15.44
C SER A 423 -10.41 30.90 -16.94
N ASN A 424 -9.22 31.04 -17.54
CA ASN A 424 -8.95 30.68 -18.94
C ASN A 424 -7.68 29.82 -19.02
N TRP A 425 -7.73 28.67 -18.37
CA TRP A 425 -6.58 27.77 -18.20
C TRP A 425 -5.95 27.29 -19.52
N THR A 426 -6.64 27.37 -20.66
CA THR A 426 -6.06 27.05 -21.98
C THR A 426 -5.15 28.16 -22.51
N SER A 427 -5.39 29.43 -22.18
CA SER A 427 -4.59 30.57 -22.65
C SER A 427 -3.31 30.77 -21.83
N PRO A 428 -2.10 30.71 -22.42
CA PRO A 428 -0.82 30.79 -21.69
C PRO A 428 -0.61 32.09 -20.89
N GLU A 429 -1.38 33.13 -21.17
CA GLU A 429 -1.29 34.45 -20.52
C GLU A 429 -2.16 34.58 -19.27
N SER A 430 -3.02 33.59 -18.99
CA SER A 430 -3.98 33.71 -17.89
C SER A 430 -3.30 33.63 -16.53
N GLN A 431 -3.65 34.57 -15.67
CA GLN A 431 -3.10 34.68 -14.32
C GLN A 431 -3.87 33.81 -13.32
N VAL A 432 -3.24 33.57 -12.17
CA VAL A 432 -3.89 32.92 -11.03
C VAL A 432 -4.63 33.99 -10.24
N GLU A 433 -5.95 33.86 -10.17
CA GLU A 433 -6.83 34.66 -9.32
C GLU A 433 -6.74 34.12 -7.89
N GLU A 434 -6.13 34.88 -6.98
CA GLU A 434 -5.94 34.45 -5.60
C GLU A 434 -7.28 34.17 -4.91
N THR A 435 -7.31 33.10 -4.10
CA THR A 435 -8.50 32.71 -3.33
C THR A 435 -8.16 32.65 -1.84
N SER A 436 -8.98 33.29 -1.01
CA SER A 436 -8.82 33.30 0.45
C SER A 436 -9.32 32.02 1.13
N ASP A 437 -10.12 31.24 0.42
CA ASP A 437 -10.84 30.09 0.95
C ASP A 437 -10.16 28.77 0.60
N ALA A 438 -10.42 27.73 1.40
CA ALA A 438 -9.99 26.38 1.08
C ALA A 438 -10.80 25.84 -0.11
N MET A 439 -10.10 25.24 -1.09
CA MET A 439 -10.71 24.70 -2.31
C MET A 439 -10.86 23.18 -2.17
N GLY A 440 -12.05 22.63 -2.38
CA GLY A 440 -12.28 21.19 -2.29
C GLY A 440 -11.78 20.45 -3.53
N LEU A 441 -10.96 19.42 -3.33
CA LEU A 441 -10.44 18.55 -4.41
C LEU A 441 -11.19 17.22 -4.50
N VAL A 442 -11.69 16.71 -3.37
CA VAL A 442 -12.54 15.52 -3.31
C VAL A 442 -13.72 15.79 -2.38
N ARG A 443 -14.94 15.54 -2.86
CA ARG A 443 -16.20 15.71 -2.13
C ARG A 443 -16.82 14.35 -1.87
N LEU A 444 -17.31 14.13 -0.64
CA LEU A 444 -18.07 12.94 -0.28
C LEU A 444 -19.53 13.33 -0.05
N ILE A 445 -20.45 12.61 -0.68
CA ILE A 445 -21.90 12.79 -0.56
C ILE A 445 -22.50 11.44 -0.15
N ASP A 446 -23.07 11.38 1.06
CA ASP A 446 -23.76 10.21 1.61
C ASP A 446 -25.17 10.67 2.01
N ASP A 447 -26.16 10.32 1.20
CA ASP A 447 -27.58 10.67 1.40
C ASP A 447 -28.36 9.54 2.12
N GLY A 448 -27.66 8.49 2.58
CA GLY A 448 -28.22 7.32 3.23
C GLY A 448 -28.81 6.28 2.27
N ALA A 449 -29.07 6.63 1.01
CA ALA A 449 -29.46 5.69 -0.03
C ALA A 449 -28.24 5.20 -0.82
N ARG A 450 -27.30 6.12 -1.10
CA ARG A 450 -26.10 5.87 -1.90
C ARG A 450 -24.89 6.64 -1.38
N ARG A 451 -23.69 6.23 -1.81
CA ARG A 451 -22.46 6.99 -1.62
C ARG A 451 -21.87 7.43 -2.95
N LEU A 452 -21.68 8.75 -3.06
CA LEU A 452 -21.09 9.40 -4.22
C LEU A 452 -19.82 10.16 -3.80
N ALA A 453 -18.68 9.75 -4.34
CA ALA A 453 -17.42 10.49 -4.22
C ALA A 453 -17.14 11.25 -5.52
N VAL A 454 -16.95 12.56 -5.45
CA VAL A 454 -16.59 13.38 -6.61
C VAL A 454 -15.15 13.83 -6.48
N VAL A 455 -14.32 13.52 -7.47
CA VAL A 455 -12.91 13.93 -7.57
C VAL A 455 -12.82 15.03 -8.61
N GLY A 456 -12.33 16.20 -8.19
CA GLY A 456 -12.23 17.41 -9.00
C GLY A 456 -11.06 17.39 -9.96
N SER A 457 -10.67 16.23 -10.50
CA SER A 457 -9.74 16.11 -11.62
C SER A 457 -10.09 14.87 -12.42
N ALA A 458 -10.39 15.03 -13.72
CA ALA A 458 -10.66 13.89 -14.59
C ALA A 458 -9.37 13.12 -14.97
N ARG A 459 -8.20 13.78 -14.89
CA ARG A 459 -6.91 13.28 -15.40
C ARG A 459 -6.01 12.68 -14.34
N TRP A 460 -6.43 12.68 -13.09
CA TRP A 460 -5.60 12.25 -11.97
C TRP A 460 -5.23 10.75 -12.01
N LEU A 461 -5.98 9.90 -12.70
CA LEU A 461 -5.60 8.49 -12.91
C LEU A 461 -4.99 8.22 -14.30
N SER A 462 -4.67 9.28 -15.06
CA SER A 462 -4.10 9.12 -16.39
C SER A 462 -2.70 8.48 -16.33
N PRO A 463 -2.42 7.44 -17.14
CA PRO A 463 -1.08 6.87 -17.27
C PRO A 463 -0.03 7.89 -17.71
N SER A 464 -0.45 8.95 -18.41
CA SER A 464 0.41 10.07 -18.83
C SER A 464 1.07 10.83 -17.68
N LEU A 465 0.60 10.66 -16.44
CA LEU A 465 1.27 11.21 -15.26
C LEU A 465 2.62 10.55 -14.99
N LYS A 466 2.83 9.30 -15.42
CA LYS A 466 4.12 8.61 -15.31
C LYS A 466 5.20 9.29 -16.16
N SER A 467 4.84 9.92 -17.29
CA SER A 467 5.81 10.62 -18.14
C SER A 467 6.05 12.08 -17.75
N ASN A 468 5.30 12.61 -16.77
CA ASN A 468 5.46 13.99 -16.32
C ASN A 468 6.44 14.06 -15.12
N PRO A 469 7.60 14.72 -15.25
CA PRO A 469 8.61 14.76 -14.19
C PRO A 469 8.15 15.48 -12.91
N THR A 470 7.07 16.26 -12.99
CA THR A 470 6.51 16.96 -11.81
C THR A 470 5.52 16.11 -11.01
N SER A 471 4.92 15.08 -11.62
CA SER A 471 3.86 14.25 -11.03
C SER A 471 4.13 12.74 -11.06
N PHE A 472 5.25 12.28 -11.66
CA PHE A 472 5.65 10.86 -11.69
C PHE A 472 5.56 10.18 -10.32
N ASN A 473 6.08 10.83 -9.28
CA ASN A 473 6.08 10.31 -7.91
C ASN A 473 4.68 10.20 -7.27
N ALA A 474 3.66 10.83 -7.86
CA ALA A 474 2.29 10.87 -7.33
C ALA A 474 1.37 9.77 -7.87
N THR A 475 1.81 9.05 -8.90
CA THR A 475 1.03 8.00 -9.56
C THR A 475 0.52 6.96 -8.56
N SER A 476 1.40 6.45 -7.69
CA SER A 476 0.97 5.50 -6.64
C SER A 476 0.03 6.12 -5.61
N GLY A 477 0.26 7.38 -5.20
CA GLY A 477 -0.63 8.08 -4.27
C GLY A 477 -2.03 8.28 -4.84
N ASN A 478 -2.14 8.55 -6.14
CA ASN A 478 -3.41 8.67 -6.85
C ASN A 478 -4.17 7.34 -6.83
N HIS A 479 -3.51 6.22 -7.14
CA HIS A 479 -4.16 4.91 -7.11
C HIS A 479 -4.49 4.43 -5.68
N GLU A 480 -3.71 4.81 -4.65
CA GLU A 480 -4.08 4.56 -3.24
C GLU A 480 -5.32 5.35 -2.81
N LEU A 481 -5.42 6.62 -3.23
CA LEU A 481 -6.61 7.44 -3.00
C LEU A 481 -7.81 6.85 -3.74
N ALA A 482 -7.64 6.39 -4.99
CA ALA A 482 -8.72 5.75 -5.73
C ALA A 482 -9.23 4.50 -5.00
N SER A 483 -8.32 3.64 -4.52
CA SER A 483 -8.68 2.46 -3.73
C SER A 483 -9.44 2.81 -2.44
N SER A 484 -9.02 3.89 -1.76
CA SER A 484 -9.71 4.35 -0.55
C SER A 484 -11.11 4.90 -0.86
N LEU A 485 -11.29 5.68 -1.93
CA LEU A 485 -12.60 6.21 -2.33
C LEU A 485 -13.58 5.12 -2.74
N LEU A 486 -13.10 4.11 -3.48
CA LEU A 486 -13.91 2.97 -3.90
C LEU A 486 -14.39 2.14 -2.72
N ARG A 487 -13.54 1.95 -1.70
CA ARG A 487 -13.92 1.26 -0.46
C ARG A 487 -14.87 2.07 0.40
N TRP A 488 -14.70 3.39 0.43
CA TRP A 488 -15.66 4.25 1.12
C TRP A 488 -17.03 4.21 0.46
N ALA A 489 -17.07 4.29 -0.87
CA ALA A 489 -18.31 4.20 -1.63
C ALA A 489 -19.03 2.88 -1.31
N SER A 490 -18.32 1.74 -1.34
CA SER A 490 -18.90 0.43 -0.94
C SER A 490 -19.21 0.26 0.55
N GLY A 491 -18.92 1.26 1.40
CA GLY A 491 -19.13 1.19 2.85
C GLY A 491 -18.11 0.36 3.61
N GLN A 492 -17.04 -0.08 2.96
CA GLN A 492 -15.94 -0.83 3.55
C GLN A 492 -14.81 0.06 4.09
N ASP A 493 -14.92 1.38 3.93
CA ASP A 493 -14.00 2.34 4.54
C ASP A 493 -14.78 3.52 5.13
N ALA A 494 -14.25 4.05 6.22
CA ALA A 494 -14.82 5.15 6.97
C ALA A 494 -14.02 6.43 6.68
N LEU A 495 -13.78 6.73 5.40
CA LEU A 495 -13.26 8.04 5.01
C LEU A 495 -14.17 9.12 5.60
N GLY A 496 -13.59 10.11 6.28
CA GLY A 496 -14.41 11.16 6.88
C GLY A 496 -15.04 10.82 8.24
N LYS A 497 -14.89 9.59 8.79
CA LYS A 497 -15.40 9.23 10.14
C LYS A 497 -14.29 8.81 11.11
N GLY A 498 -13.87 9.78 11.91
CA GLY A 498 -12.87 9.67 12.98
C GLY A 498 -12.43 11.08 13.39
N PRO A 499 -11.79 11.28 14.55
CA PRO A 499 -11.26 12.60 14.93
C PRO A 499 -10.27 13.18 13.90
N ASN A 500 -9.77 12.36 12.97
CA ASN A 500 -8.83 12.72 11.91
C ASN A 500 -9.50 12.99 10.55
N ALA A 501 -10.82 13.02 10.49
CA ALA A 501 -11.55 12.81 9.24
C ALA A 501 -12.19 14.09 8.68
N ALA A 502 -12.09 15.19 9.42
CA ALA A 502 -12.22 16.53 8.89
C ALA A 502 -10.84 17.21 8.96
N LEU A 503 -10.49 17.92 7.89
CA LEU A 503 -9.33 18.82 7.78
C LEU A 503 -7.98 18.17 7.50
N GLY A 504 -7.79 17.76 6.24
CA GLY A 504 -6.49 17.88 5.61
C GLY A 504 -6.01 19.34 5.59
N ARG A 505 -5.38 19.82 6.66
CA ARG A 505 -4.65 21.09 6.62
C ARG A 505 -3.30 20.85 5.94
N PHE A 506 -3.22 21.21 4.67
CA PHE A 506 -2.02 21.01 3.85
C PHE A 506 -1.06 22.20 3.90
N GLN A 507 0.10 21.96 4.52
CA GLN A 507 1.25 22.84 4.68
C GLN A 507 0.94 24.14 5.44
N PRO A 508 1.62 24.37 6.58
CA PRO A 508 1.68 25.70 7.12
C PRO A 508 2.20 26.66 6.05
N SER A 509 1.65 27.86 6.00
CA SER A 509 2.17 28.96 5.20
C SER A 509 3.69 29.08 5.41
N ALA A 510 4.42 29.67 4.46
CA ALA A 510 5.86 29.88 4.63
C ALA A 510 6.19 30.58 5.97
N PHE A 511 5.28 31.42 6.45
CA PHE A 511 5.33 32.10 7.75
C PHE A 511 5.17 31.13 8.93
N GLU A 512 4.16 30.26 8.91
CA GLU A 512 3.98 29.25 9.97
C GLU A 512 5.12 28.23 10.00
N ARG A 513 5.69 27.87 8.83
CA ARG A 513 6.91 27.04 8.76
C ARG A 513 8.12 27.74 9.38
N LEU A 514 8.23 29.05 9.19
CA LEU A 514 9.27 29.87 9.82
C LEU A 514 9.10 29.90 11.35
N ILE A 515 7.88 30.12 11.84
CA ILE A 515 7.56 30.10 13.27
C ILE A 515 7.91 28.74 13.88
N TRP A 516 7.50 27.64 13.24
CA TRP A 516 7.85 26.30 13.69
C TRP A 516 9.36 26.05 13.72
N MET A 517 10.10 26.55 12.73
CA MET A 517 11.57 26.46 12.76
C MET A 517 12.18 27.28 13.90
N ILE A 518 11.69 28.49 14.16
CA ILE A 518 12.16 29.32 15.27
C ILE A 518 11.91 28.61 16.61
N ILE A 519 10.77 27.94 16.76
CA ILE A 519 10.44 27.18 17.97
C ILE A 519 11.36 25.95 18.11
N VAL A 520 11.48 25.13 17.08
CA VAL A 520 12.18 23.83 17.15
C VAL A 520 13.71 23.97 17.15
N VAL A 521 14.25 24.93 16.39
CA VAL A 521 15.69 25.14 16.26
C VAL A 521 16.20 26.21 17.22
N GLY A 522 15.37 27.19 17.58
CA GLY A 522 15.74 28.27 18.49
C GLY A 522 15.29 28.01 19.93
N LEU A 523 13.98 28.07 20.18
CA LEU A 523 13.43 28.15 21.54
C LEU A 523 13.60 26.87 22.34
N ILE A 524 13.39 25.68 21.74
CA ILE A 524 13.53 24.40 22.44
C ILE A 524 14.99 24.13 22.84
N PRO A 525 16.00 24.25 21.96
CA PRO A 525 17.40 24.10 22.34
C PRO A 525 17.86 25.14 23.37
N LEU A 526 17.39 26.39 23.27
CA LEU A 526 17.69 27.43 24.26
C LEU A 526 17.09 27.08 25.64
N GLY A 527 15.85 26.59 25.67
CA GLY A 527 15.20 26.13 26.90
C GLY A 527 15.89 24.92 27.53
N LEU A 528 16.33 23.96 26.72
CA LEU A 528 17.09 22.80 27.19
C LEU A 528 18.49 23.20 27.69
N ALA A 529 19.15 24.15 27.03
CA ALA A 529 20.44 24.68 27.47
C ALA A 529 20.31 25.44 28.81
N LEU A 530 19.28 26.28 28.96
CA LEU A 530 19.00 26.99 30.20
C LEU A 530 18.65 26.02 31.33
N ALA A 531 17.82 25.00 31.08
CA ALA A 531 17.52 23.96 32.06
C ALA A 531 18.78 23.16 32.45
N GLY A 532 19.64 22.85 31.49
CA GLY A 532 20.95 22.23 31.71
C GLY A 532 21.84 23.08 32.59
N CYS A 533 21.97 24.37 32.30
CA CYS A 533 22.75 25.34 33.09
C CYS A 533 22.18 25.50 34.51
N CYS A 534 20.86 25.62 34.68
CA CYS A 534 20.23 25.68 36.00
C CYS A 534 20.46 24.39 36.81
N SER A 535 20.46 23.23 36.15
CA SER A 535 20.75 21.95 36.82
C SER A 535 22.22 21.82 37.22
N ALA A 536 23.14 22.31 36.38
CA ALA A 536 24.57 22.33 36.68
C ALA A 536 24.89 23.30 37.83
N TRP A 537 24.23 24.46 37.85
CA TRP A 537 24.43 25.46 38.89
C TRP A 537 23.91 25.00 40.25
N ARG A 538 22.75 24.31 40.28
CA ARG A 538 22.22 23.66 41.49
C ARG A 538 23.05 22.48 42.00
N ARG A 539 23.92 21.88 41.17
CA ARG A 539 24.85 20.83 41.59
C ARG A 539 26.20 21.38 42.07
N SER A 540 26.50 22.63 41.74
CA SER A 540 27.73 23.33 42.17
C SER A 540 27.54 24.20 43.42
N SER A 541 26.30 24.47 43.83
CA SER A 541 25.90 25.07 45.11
C SER A 541 25.56 23.97 46.11
#